data_AF-A0A920TKA6-F1
#
_entry.id   AF-A0A920TKA6-F1
#
_cell.length_a   1.000
_cell.length_b   1.000
_cell.length_c   1.000
_cell.angle_alpha   90.00
_cell.angle_beta   90.00
_cell.angle_gamma   90.00
#
_symmetry.space_group_name_H-M   'P 1'
#
loop_
_entity.id
_entity.type
_entity.pdbx_description
1 polymer ?
#
loop_
_entity_poly.entity_id
_entity_poly.type
_entity_poly.pdbx_seq_one_letter_code
_entity_poly.pdbx_strand_id
1 'polypeptide(L)' 'MCGRKTLPKGKAQAIIEELLVDEWEQKDEYNPSYNIAPTQYSPVLIFNNNRKIEHMRWGLVPSWTKDKAIGQR' A
#
# COMPACT_ATOMS: atom_id res chain seq x y z
N MET A 1 3.96 18.19 -5.84
CA MET A 1 4.24 16.75 -5.74
C MET A 1 4.26 16.35 -4.27
N CYS A 2 3.51 15.33 -3.86
CA CYS A 2 3.56 14.79 -2.49
C CYS A 2 4.46 13.56 -2.45
N GLY A 3 5.66 13.69 -1.84
CA GLY A 3 6.65 12.60 -1.75
C GLY A 3 6.69 11.89 -0.39
N ARG A 4 5.73 12.15 0.49
CA ARG A 4 5.63 11.56 1.84
C ARG A 4 4.16 11.43 2.22
N LYS A 5 3.80 10.36 2.91
CA LYS A 5 2.46 10.17 3.49
C LYS A 5 2.51 9.53 4.86
N THR A 6 1.40 9.64 5.58
CA THR A 6 1.17 9.00 6.87
C THR A 6 0.08 7.94 6.74
N LEU A 7 0.18 6.88 7.54
CA LEU A 7 -0.88 5.89 7.78
C LEU A 7 -0.86 5.56 9.28
N PRO A 8 -1.48 6.39 10.12
CA PRO A 8 -1.32 6.33 11.58
C PRO A 8 -2.30 5.36 12.26
N LYS A 9 -3.17 4.67 11.51
CA LYS A 9 -4.21 3.79 12.08
C LYS A 9 -3.54 2.64 12.82
N GLY A 10 -3.80 2.51 14.13
CA GLY A 10 -3.02 1.60 14.98
C GLY A 10 -3.23 0.11 14.74
N LYS A 11 -4.39 -0.30 14.22
CA LYS A 11 -4.71 -1.71 13.93
C LYS A 11 -5.28 -1.84 12.53
N ALA A 12 -4.93 -2.92 11.83
CA ALA A 12 -5.50 -3.26 10.52
C ALA A 12 -7.03 -3.32 10.55
N GLN A 13 -7.60 -3.82 11.65
CA GLN A 13 -9.05 -3.95 11.84
C GLN A 13 -9.82 -2.64 11.64
N ALA A 14 -9.27 -1.51 12.11
CA ALA A 14 -9.93 -0.21 11.93
C ALA A 14 -10.01 0.19 10.44
N ILE A 15 -9.00 -0.17 9.64
CA ILE A 15 -8.98 0.07 8.19
C ILE A 15 -9.97 -0.87 7.50
N ILE A 16 -10.04 -2.14 7.93
CA ILE A 16 -10.96 -3.15 7.40
C ILE A 16 -12.41 -2.68 7.55
N GLU A 17 -12.77 -2.22 8.74
CA GLU A 17 -14.13 -1.75 9.05
C GLU A 17 -14.48 -0.45 8.29
N GLU A 18 -13.58 0.53 8.29
CA GLU A 18 -13.81 1.83 7.66
C GLU A 18 -13.91 1.73 6.13
N LEU A 19 -13.10 0.86 5.51
CA LEU A 19 -13.05 0.69 4.05
C LEU A 19 -13.86 -0.50 3.54
N LEU A 20 -14.51 -1.26 4.42
CA LEU A 20 -15.27 -2.48 4.09
C LEU A 20 -14.39 -3.47 3.30
N VAL A 21 -13.23 -3.82 3.84
CA VAL A 21 -12.28 -4.71 3.17
C VAL A 21 -12.75 -6.16 3.29
N ASP A 22 -12.85 -6.85 2.17
CA ASP A 22 -13.25 -8.26 2.11
C ASP A 22 -12.06 -9.18 2.39
N GLU A 23 -10.88 -8.83 1.84
CA GLU A 23 -9.68 -9.68 1.91
C GLU A 23 -8.41 -8.87 2.21
N TRP A 24 -7.63 -9.31 3.19
CA TRP A 24 -6.30 -8.77 3.49
C TRP A 24 -5.42 -9.86 4.13
N GLU A 25 -4.57 -10.48 3.31
CA GLU A 25 -3.71 -11.59 3.73
C GLU A 25 -2.67 -11.16 4.78
N GLN A 26 -2.03 -10.01 4.57
CA GLN A 26 -0.93 -9.50 5.39
C GLN A 26 -1.38 -8.61 6.56
N LYS A 27 -2.64 -8.74 7.01
CA LYS A 27 -3.22 -7.87 8.06
C LYS A 27 -2.47 -7.94 9.39
N ASP A 28 -1.85 -9.07 9.69
CA ASP A 28 -1.12 -9.30 10.95
C ASP A 28 0.30 -8.67 10.92
N GLU A 29 0.83 -8.39 9.72
CA GLU A 29 2.11 -7.71 9.50
C GLU A 29 1.96 -6.17 9.42
N TYR A 30 0.73 -5.69 9.41
CA TYR A 30 0.44 -4.28 9.31
C TYR A 30 0.94 -3.51 10.54
N ASN A 31 1.70 -2.44 10.27
CA ASN A 31 2.19 -1.51 11.28
C ASN A 31 1.93 -0.06 10.85
N PRO A 32 1.48 0.83 11.75
CA PRO A 32 1.31 2.24 11.44
C PRO A 32 2.64 2.90 11.09
N SER A 33 2.60 3.88 10.19
CA SER A 33 3.78 4.68 9.83
C SER A 33 3.45 6.16 9.68
N TYR A 34 4.25 7.00 10.32
CA TYR A 34 4.16 8.46 10.23
C TYR A 34 5.06 9.05 9.13
N ASN A 35 5.81 8.20 8.41
CA ASN A 35 6.76 8.65 7.40
C ASN A 35 6.94 7.57 6.32
N ILE A 36 5.91 7.34 5.53
CA ILE A 36 6.00 6.49 4.35
C ILE A 36 6.65 7.30 3.22
N ALA A 37 7.69 6.74 2.62
CA ALA A 37 8.49 7.34 1.55
C ALA A 37 8.30 6.58 0.23
N PRO A 38 8.72 7.15 -0.93
CA PRO A 38 8.75 6.44 -2.18
C PRO A 38 9.61 5.17 -2.05
N THR A 39 9.38 4.19 -2.92
CA THR A 39 10.00 2.86 -2.94
C THR A 39 9.62 1.90 -1.81
N GLN A 40 8.96 2.38 -0.75
CA GLN A 40 8.45 1.53 0.32
C GLN A 40 7.15 0.84 -0.10
N TYR A 41 6.91 -0.35 0.46
CA TYR A 41 5.63 -1.04 0.32
C TYR A 41 4.59 -0.39 1.23
N SER A 42 3.38 -0.23 0.72
CA SER A 42 2.25 0.32 1.46
C SER A 42 0.99 -0.44 1.11
N PRO A 43 0.07 -0.68 2.07
CA PRO A 43 -1.21 -1.29 1.76
C PRO A 43 -2.00 -0.37 0.81
N VAL A 44 -2.53 -0.97 -0.25
CA VAL A 44 -3.37 -0.33 -1.26
C VAL A 44 -4.66 -1.13 -1.38
N LEU A 45 -5.79 -0.44 -1.29
CA LEU A 45 -7.09 -1.03 -1.58
C LEU A 45 -7.27 -1.15 -3.08
N ILE A 46 -7.55 -2.36 -3.55
CA ILE A 46 -7.84 -2.70 -4.94
C ILE A 46 -9.25 -3.27 -4.98
N PHE A 47 -9.95 -3.00 -6.08
CA PHE A 47 -11.25 -3.59 -6.33
C PHE A 47 -11.20 -4.48 -7.57
N ASN A 48 -11.47 -5.78 -7.39
CA ASN A 48 -11.63 -6.74 -8.47
C ASN A 48 -12.71 -7.76 -8.07
N ASN A 49 -13.98 -7.40 -8.25
CA ASN A 49 -15.18 -8.09 -7.73
C ASN A 49 -15.31 -8.08 -6.20
N ASN A 50 -14.20 -8.01 -5.46
CA ASN A 50 -14.12 -7.80 -4.01
C ASN A 50 -13.11 -6.67 -3.69
N ARG A 51 -13.21 -6.11 -2.48
CA ARG A 51 -12.30 -5.12 -1.91
C ARG A 51 -11.13 -5.81 -1.23
N LYS A 52 -10.00 -5.90 -1.91
CA LYS A 52 -8.77 -6.54 -1.40
C LYS A 52 -7.72 -5.50 -1.06
N ILE A 53 -7.01 -5.68 0.05
CA ILE A 53 -5.77 -4.94 0.31
C ILE A 53 -4.57 -5.76 -0.17
N GLU A 54 -3.75 -5.11 -0.99
CA GLU A 54 -2.45 -5.63 -1.46
C GLU A 54 -1.34 -4.67 -1.06
N HIS A 55 -0.17 -5.21 -0.72
CA HIS A 55 1.00 -4.39 -0.41
C HIS A 55 1.77 -4.06 -1.70
N MET A 56 1.67 -2.81 -2.15
CA MET A 56 2.30 -2.34 -3.38
C MET A 56 3.46 -1.40 -3.09
N ARG A 57 4.49 -1.47 -3.93
CA ARG A 57 5.62 -0.55 -3.89
C ARG A 57 5.18 0.84 -4.37
N TRP A 58 5.44 1.88 -3.58
CA TRP A 58 5.19 3.26 -3.99
C TRP A 58 6.21 3.72 -5.01
N GLY A 59 5.93 3.47 -6.28
CA GLY A 59 6.77 3.84 -7.42
C GLY A 59 6.53 2.86 -8.56
N LEU A 60 5.76 3.29 -9.56
CA LEU A 60 5.34 2.46 -10.68
C LEU A 60 6.56 1.97 -11.46
N VAL A 61 6.69 0.65 -11.61
CA VAL A 61 7.66 0.03 -12.50
C VAL A 61 6.87 -0.56 -13.67
N PRO A 62 6.91 0.07 -14.85
CA PRO A 62 6.19 -0.44 -16.00
C PRO A 62 6.73 -1.79 -16.48
N SER A 63 5.84 -2.69 -16.91
CA SER A 63 6.19 -4.06 -17.32
C SER A 63 7.16 -4.15 -18.51
N TRP A 64 7.20 -3.11 -19.36
CA TRP A 64 8.09 -3.01 -20.51
C TRP A 64 9.48 -2.46 -20.16
N THR A 65 9.73 -2.11 -18.90
CA THR A 65 11.00 -1.50 -18.49
C THR A 65 12.04 -2.57 -18.23
N LYS A 66 13.22 -2.42 -18.84
CA LYS A 66 14.39 -3.28 -18.57
C LYS A 66 15.04 -2.97 -17.22
N ASP A 67 14.91 -1.73 -16.75
CA ASP A 67 15.47 -1.23 -15.49
C ASP A 67 14.38 -1.01 -14.42
N LYS A 68 14.48 -1.76 -13.31
CA LYS A 68 13.55 -1.66 -12.18
C LYS A 68 13.76 -0.40 -11.32
N ALA A 69 14.87 0.32 -11.49
CA ALA A 69 15.16 1.55 -10.76
C ALA A 69 14.32 2.76 -11.23
N ILE A 70 13.60 2.66 -12.35
CA ILE A 70 12.82 3.77 -12.90
C ILE A 70 11.75 4.28 -11.92
N GLY A 71 11.21 3.40 -11.07
CA GLY A 71 10.24 3.74 -10.03
C GLY A 71 10.88 4.23 -8.72
N GLN A 72 12.13 4.72 -8.73
CA GLN A 72 12.82 5.31 -7.58
C GLN A 72 12.90 6.84 -7.61
N ARG A 73 12.44 7.47 -8.69
CA ARG A 73 12.47 8.93 -8.87
C ARG A 73 11.23 9.62 -8.34
#